data_AF-A0A1H3KB50-F1
#
_entry.id   AF-A0A1H3KB50-F1
#
_cell.length_a   1.000
_cell.length_b   1.000
_cell.length_c   1.000
_cell.angle_alpha   90.00
_cell.angle_beta   90.00
_cell.angle_gamma   90.00
#
_symmetry.space_group_name_H-M   'P 1'
#
loop_
_entity.id
_entity.type
_entity.pdbx_description
1 polymer ?
#
loop_
_entity_poly.entity_id
_entity_poly.type
_entity_poly.pdbx_seq_one_letter_code
_entity_poly.pdbx_strand_id
1 'polypeptide(L)' 'MTDEKKLADLKNKVADHKRFAFILLALSGFLSIGLVIPNDAIADGQHGKMVGLIVALLISAFFFHKSAMKTQRIVNEEE' A
#
# COMPACT_ATOMS: atom_id res chain seq x y z
N MET A 1 18.09 -27.06 -16.23
CA MET A 1 18.64 -26.64 -14.91
C MET A 1 18.59 -25.11 -14.71
N THR A 2 18.21 -24.31 -15.71
CA THR A 2 18.26 -22.83 -15.64
C THR A 2 16.93 -22.19 -15.24
N ASP A 3 15.79 -22.84 -15.51
CA ASP A 3 14.46 -22.24 -15.30
C ASP A 3 13.95 -22.34 -13.86
N GLU A 4 14.27 -23.43 -13.14
CA GLU A 4 13.86 -23.61 -11.74
C GLU A 4 14.51 -22.57 -10.81
N LYS A 5 15.77 -22.19 -11.09
CA LYS A 5 16.46 -21.12 -10.35
C LYS A 5 15.81 -19.76 -10.56
N LYS A 6 15.42 -19.44 -11.80
CA LYS A 6 14.72 -18.18 -12.12
C LYS A 6 13.36 -18.09 -11.44
N LEU A 7 12.62 -19.20 -11.40
CA LEU A 7 11.34 -19.30 -10.69
C LEU A 7 11.51 -19.09 -9.18
N ALA A 8 12.55 -19.67 -8.57
CA ALA A 8 12.87 -19.47 -7.16
C ALA A 8 13.23 -18.00 -6.85
N ASP A 9 14.04 -17.35 -7.70
CA ASP A 9 14.39 -15.94 -7.54
C ASP A 9 13.17 -15.01 -7.66
N LEU A 10 12.28 -15.29 -8.61
CA LEU A 10 11.02 -14.54 -8.75
C LEU A 10 10.13 -14.69 -7.53
N LYS A 11 9.99 -15.90 -6.99
CA LYS A 11 9.20 -16.14 -5.76
C LYS A 11 9.78 -15.39 -4.56
N ASN A 12 11.11 -15.39 -4.40
CA ASN A 12 11.77 -14.61 -3.34
C ASN A 12 11.53 -13.11 -3.51
N LYS A 13 11.61 -12.59 -4.74
CA LYS A 13 11.38 -11.17 -5.02
C LYS A 13 9.94 -10.74 -4.72
N VAL A 14 8.96 -11.61 -5.00
CA VAL A 14 7.56 -11.39 -4.64
C VAL A 14 7.38 -11.38 -3.12
N ALA A 15 8.03 -12.29 -2.40
CA ALA A 15 7.97 -12.33 -0.93
C ALA A 15 8.53 -11.04 -0.29
N ASP A 16 9.62 -10.50 -0.82
CA ASP A 16 10.18 -9.23 -0.37
C ASP A 16 9.26 -8.04 -0.68
N HIS A 17 8.67 -7.98 -1.88
CA HIS A 17 7.70 -6.93 -2.20
C HIS A 17 6.46 -7.00 -1.29
N LYS A 18 6.01 -8.19 -0.91
CA LYS A 18 4.90 -8.36 0.04
C LYS A 18 5.26 -7.83 1.43
N ARG A 19 6.46 -8.11 1.92
CA ARG A 19 6.96 -7.56 3.20
C ARG A 19 7.08 -6.04 3.15
N PHE A 20 7.63 -5.50 2.06
CA PHE A 20 7.78 -4.06 1.86
C PHE A 20 6.43 -3.33 1.83
N ALA A 21 5.42 -3.92 1.18
CA ALA A 21 4.06 -3.39 1.18
C ALA A 21 3.46 -3.30 2.59
N PHE A 22 3.71 -4.30 3.44
CA PHE A 22 3.24 -4.29 4.83
C PHE A 22 3.91 -3.19 5.67
N ILE A 23 5.21 -2.99 5.49
CA ILE A 23 5.98 -1.91 6.14
C ILE A 23 5.47 -0.53 5.69
N LEU A 24 5.28 -0.34 4.38
CA LEU A 24 4.72 0.90 3.84
C LEU A 24 3.31 1.19 4.35
N LEU A 25 2.47 0.16 4.49
CA LEU A 25 1.12 0.30 5.03
C LEU A 25 1.17 0.73 6.51
N ALA A 26 2.03 0.11 7.32
CA ALA A 26 2.23 0.49 8.71
C ALA A 26 2.76 1.93 8.84
N LEU A 27 3.75 2.30 8.04
CA LEU A 27 4.27 3.68 7.96
C LEU A 27 3.19 4.65 7.54
N SER A 28 2.38 4.33 6.53
CA SER A 28 1.27 5.18 6.10
C SER A 28 0.27 5.41 7.22
N GLY A 29 -0.12 4.36 7.97
CA GLY A 29 -1.01 4.51 9.11
C GLY A 29 -0.40 5.38 10.20
N PHE A 30 0.88 5.15 10.53
CA PHE A 30 1.61 5.92 11.53
C PHE A 30 1.74 7.41 11.15
N LEU A 31 2.10 7.71 9.91
CA LEU A 31 2.19 9.09 9.40
C LEU A 31 0.81 9.77 9.37
N SER A 32 -0.26 9.02 9.06
CA SER A 32 -1.62 9.55 9.06
C SER A 32 -2.06 9.97 10.47
N ILE A 33 -1.69 9.21 11.50
CA ILE A 33 -1.95 9.59 12.91
C ILE A 33 -1.23 10.90 13.24
N GLY A 34 0.02 11.06 12.79
CA GLY A 34 0.78 12.30 12.96
C GLY A 34 0.13 13.53 12.31
N LEU A 35 -0.67 13.34 11.25
CA LEU A 35 -1.45 14.41 10.65
C LEU A 35 -2.72 14.77 11.44
N VAL A 36 -3.35 13.78 12.08
CA VAL A 36 -4.58 14.00 12.86
C VAL A 36 -4.30 14.80 14.13
N ILE A 37 -3.05 14.86 14.59
CA ILE A 37 -2.66 15.72 15.72
C ILE A 37 -2.75 17.18 15.25
N PRO A 38 -3.70 17.98 15.81
CA PRO A 38 -3.83 19.37 15.42
C PRO A 38 -2.56 20.12 15.82
N ASN A 39 -1.85 20.62 14.81
CA ASN A 39 -0.77 21.56 15.02
C ASN A 39 -1.38 22.96 14.89
N ASP A 40 -1.48 23.69 16.00
CA ASP A 40 -2.00 25.07 16.07
C ASP A 40 -1.21 26.06 15.18
N ALA A 41 -0.05 25.65 14.65
CA ALA A 41 0.77 26.44 13.75
C ALA A 41 0.30 26.45 12.29
N ILE A 42 -0.66 25.60 11.89
CA ILE A 42 -1.13 25.50 10.50
C ILE A 42 -2.55 26.09 10.40
N ALA A 43 -2.71 27.10 9.56
CA ALA A 43 -3.99 27.79 9.34
C ALA A 43 -5.13 26.80 9.06
N ASP A 44 -6.27 27.03 9.73
CA ASP A 44 -7.44 26.14 9.84
C ASP A 44 -7.95 25.57 8.48
N GLY A 45 -7.75 26.30 7.39
CA GLY A 45 -8.14 25.86 6.03
C GLY A 45 -7.19 24.88 5.32
N GLN A 46 -5.95 24.70 5.80
CA GLN A 46 -4.96 23.82 5.17
C GLN A 46 -5.02 22.40 5.73
N HIS A 47 -5.33 22.26 7.03
CA HIS A 47 -5.55 20.96 7.69
C HIS A 47 -6.68 20.16 7.03
N GLY A 48 -7.84 20.79 6.78
CA GLY A 48 -8.98 20.12 6.14
C GLY A 48 -8.67 19.58 4.73
N LYS A 49 -7.86 20.29 3.94
CA LYS A 49 -7.45 19.85 2.60
C LYS A 49 -6.50 18.65 2.67
N MET A 50 -5.59 18.66 3.64
CA MET A 50 -4.59 17.61 3.80
C MET A 50 -5.23 16.30 4.28
N VAL A 51 -6.16 16.38 5.24
CA VAL A 51 -6.98 15.24 5.67
C VAL A 51 -7.81 14.69 4.51
N GLY A 52 -8.47 15.56 3.73
CA GLY A 52 -9.24 15.15 2.55
C GLY A 52 -8.40 14.39 1.51
N LEU A 53 -7.16 14.85 1.28
CA LEU A 53 -6.23 14.20 0.36
C LEU A 53 -5.76 12.83 0.87
N ILE A 54 -5.50 12.69 2.17
CA ILE A 54 -5.19 11.38 2.77
C ILE A 54 -6.36 10.42 2.61
N VAL A 55 -7.59 10.86 2.90
CA VAL A 55 -8.78 10.01 2.73
C VAL A 55 -8.94 9.55 1.28
N ALA A 56 -8.74 10.45 0.31
CA ALA A 56 -8.79 10.11 -1.12
C ALA A 56 -7.71 9.09 -1.52
N LEU A 57 -6.48 9.26 -1.02
CA LEU A 57 -5.39 8.30 -1.24
C LEU A 57 -5.68 6.94 -0.62
N LEU A 58 -6.26 6.89 0.59
CA LEU A 58 -6.65 5.64 1.23
C LEU A 58 -7.76 4.92 0.46
N ILE A 59 -8.77 5.64 -0.05
CA ILE A 59 -9.81 5.07 -0.91
C ILE A 59 -9.19 4.50 -2.19
N SER A 60 -8.28 5.24 -2.83
CA SER A 60 -7.57 4.79 -4.03
C SER A 60 -6.74 3.54 -3.76
N ALA A 61 -6.00 3.51 -2.65
CA ALA A 61 -5.21 2.35 -2.23
C ALA A 61 -6.08 1.12 -2.00
N PHE A 62 -7.26 1.27 -1.38
CA PHE A 62 -8.20 0.17 -1.19
C PHE A 62 -8.72 -0.38 -2.52
N PHE A 63 -9.07 0.49 -3.47
CA PHE A 63 -9.47 0.09 -4.82
C PHE A 63 -8.35 -0.66 -5.54
N PHE A 64 -7.11 -0.16 -5.46
CA PHE A 64 -5.95 -0.80 -6.07
C PHE A 64 -5.67 -2.17 -5.45
N HIS A 65 -5.77 -2.27 -4.12
CA HIS A 65 -5.60 -3.53 -3.40
C HIS A 65 -6.66 -4.56 -3.81
N LYS A 66 -7.93 -4.16 -3.90
CA LYS A 66 -9.01 -5.02 -4.38
C LYS A 66 -8.78 -5.49 -5.83
N SER A 67 -8.29 -4.61 -6.69
CA SER A 67 -7.95 -4.95 -8.08
C SER A 67 -6.78 -5.96 -8.13
N ALA A 68 -5.72 -5.72 -7.36
CA ALA A 68 -4.58 -6.63 -7.27
C ALA A 68 -4.97 -8.01 -6.72
N MET A 69 -5.84 -8.06 -5.72
CA MET A 69 -6.35 -9.31 -5.16
C MET A 69 -7.22 -10.09 -6.15
N LYS A 70 -7.98 -9.38 -7.01
CA LYS A 70 -8.71 -9.99 -8.13
C LYS A 70 -7.74 -10.60 -9.16
N THR A 71 -6.68 -9.89 -9.53
CA THR A 71 -5.63 -10.42 -10.41
C THR A 71 -4.95 -11.65 -9.81
N GLN A 72 -4.63 -11.63 -8.51
CA GLN A 72 -4.05 -12.80 -7.84
C GLN A 72 -4.98 -14.01 -7.86
N ARG A 73 -6.30 -13.83 -7.71
CA ARG A 73 -7.26 -14.94 -7.84
C ARG A 73 -7.24 -15.56 -9.22
N ILE A 74 -7.25 -14.74 -10.27
CA ILE A 74 -7.27 -15.22 -11.66
C ILE A 74 -6.00 -16.04 -11.96
N VAL A 75 -4.83 -15.55 -11.56
CA VAL A 75 -3.55 -16.26 -11.78
C VAL A 75 -3.48 -17.58 -11.02
N ASN A 76 -4.04 -17.64 -9.80
CA ASN A 76 -4.00 -18.84 -8.96
C ASN A 76 -5.10 -19.86 -9.31
N GLU A 77 -6.00 -19.52 -10.24
CA GLU A 77 -7.04 -20.38 -10.80
C GLU A 77 -6.61 -20.95 -12.17
N GLU A 78 -5.52 -20.42 -12.74
CA GLU A 78 -4.86 -20.87 -13.98
C GLU A 78 -3.61 -21.77 -13.74
N GLU A 79 -3.19 -21.96 -12.48
CA GLU A 79 -2.24 -23.01 -12.03
C GLU A 79 -2.99 -24.29 -11.62
#